data_AF-M2MN72-F1
#
_entry.id   AF-M2MN72-F1
#
_cell.length_a   1.000
_cell.length_b   1.000
_cell.length_c   1.000
_cell.angle_alpha   90.00
_cell.angle_beta   90.00
_cell.angle_gamma   90.00
#
_symmetry.space_group_name_H-M   'P 1'
#
loop_
_entity.id
_entity.type
_entity.pdbx_description
1 polymer ?
#
loop_
_entity_poly.entity_id
_entity_poly.type
_entity_poly.pdbx_seq_one_letter_code
_entity_poly.pdbx_strand_id
1 'polypeptide(L)'
;MLKRGGSPADSERSKKKGRILTGKAAISKPISTDYDTDDARIITLKEQGFSDEYVADKLVEENRIRYVPKSIGARWLRLRKLFEQVENERLDDELSDWHIGEDHHLHESVKHAEKEFERDLKRLEDRKWAQIAKLLEGRLKRKKYSGKACRERFAGLTNGDALLPIELDPDQEGRERMREDRIAAAKALRAQHTTKAQLTEIEKQRRAKERKAEAQEKARISKTKERERKAAKLAKERVKVDRAAARIAIREAKKAATSQFRLEEQWQTDRQKAERQIYAKLTG
;
A
#
# COMPACT_ATOMS: atom_id res chain seq x y z
N MET A 1 55.00 5.78 50.76
CA MET A 1 54.25 5.27 49.60
C MET A 1 53.83 6.45 48.72
N LEU A 2 54.31 6.42 47.47
CA LEU A 2 53.74 6.97 46.22
C LEU A 2 53.37 8.47 46.09
N LYS A 3 54.24 9.15 45.31
CA LYS A 3 54.02 10.35 44.50
C LYS A 3 52.80 10.25 43.57
N ARG A 4 52.19 11.41 43.24
CA ARG A 4 51.75 11.95 41.92
C ARG A 4 50.98 13.25 42.20
N GLY A 5 51.16 14.39 41.54
CA GLY A 5 51.79 14.74 40.26
C GLY A 5 50.87 15.78 39.57
N GLY A 6 51.44 16.84 39.00
CA GLY A 6 50.74 18.07 38.55
C GLY A 6 49.75 17.96 37.36
N SER A 7 49.08 19.10 37.10
CA SER A 7 48.29 19.51 35.92
C SER A 7 49.07 19.42 34.57
N PRO A 8 48.57 19.85 33.39
CA PRO A 8 47.21 20.20 32.88
C PRO A 8 46.90 19.49 31.52
N ALA A 9 45.74 19.74 30.88
CA ALA A 9 45.61 20.07 29.44
C ALA A 9 44.21 19.74 28.87
N ASP A 10 43.73 20.71 28.09
CA ASP A 10 42.76 20.64 27.01
C ASP A 10 42.39 19.25 26.47
N SER A 11 41.09 18.96 26.44
CA SER A 11 40.52 18.10 25.39
C SER A 11 39.28 18.76 24.80
N GLU A 12 39.55 19.58 23.79
CA GLU A 12 38.76 19.77 22.58
C GLU A 12 37.24 19.54 22.69
N ARG A 13 36.52 20.61 23.06
CA ARG A 13 35.18 20.82 22.48
C ARG A 13 35.35 20.92 20.97
N SER A 14 35.12 19.80 20.28
CA SER A 14 34.93 19.78 18.83
C SER A 14 33.77 20.73 18.49
N LYS A 15 34.12 21.97 18.15
CA LYS A 15 33.22 22.91 17.50
C LYS A 15 32.84 22.25 16.18
N LYS A 16 31.70 21.57 16.15
CA LYS A 16 31.02 21.18 14.91
C LYS A 16 30.95 22.45 14.06
N LYS A 17 31.79 22.52 13.03
CA LYS A 17 31.73 23.56 12.00
C LYS A 17 30.29 23.55 11.52
N GLY A 18 29.55 24.60 11.85
CA GLY A 18 28.19 24.79 11.35
C GLY A 18 28.29 24.77 9.83
N ARG A 19 27.78 23.71 9.22
CA ARG A 19 27.58 23.68 7.77
C ARG A 19 26.73 24.89 7.48
N ILE A 20 27.29 25.87 6.78
CA ILE A 20 26.54 27.03 6.30
C ILE A 20 25.45 26.43 5.44
N LEU A 21 24.28 26.42 6.02
CA LEU A 21 23.08 25.88 5.44
C LEU A 21 22.82 26.77 4.23
N THR A 22 22.98 26.24 3.01
CA THR A 22 22.73 26.93 1.73
C THR A 22 21.23 27.13 1.53
N GLY A 23 20.77 28.22 0.92
CA GLY A 23 19.34 28.53 0.77
C GLY A 23 18.80 29.60 1.73
N LYS A 24 17.70 30.24 1.34
CA LYS A 24 17.09 31.38 2.06
C LYS A 24 16.38 30.89 3.33
N ALA A 25 16.35 31.70 4.38
CA ALA A 25 15.64 31.34 5.61
C ALA A 25 14.13 31.21 5.36
N ALA A 26 13.46 30.33 6.11
CA ALA A 26 12.00 30.25 6.09
C ALA A 26 11.38 31.54 6.62
N ILE A 27 10.51 32.15 5.82
CA ILE A 27 9.73 33.33 6.19
C ILE A 27 8.25 32.90 6.19
N SER A 28 7.48 33.36 7.17
CA SER A 28 6.03 33.14 7.17
C SER A 28 5.40 33.95 6.05
N LYS A 29 5.07 33.29 4.93
CA LYS A 29 4.39 33.89 3.80
C LYS A 29 2.93 33.43 3.73
N PRO A 30 1.99 34.34 3.39
CA PRO A 30 0.62 33.95 3.08
C PRO A 30 0.58 33.02 1.85
N ILE A 31 -0.52 32.30 1.72
CA ILE A 31 -0.80 31.45 0.55
C ILE A 31 -1.74 32.24 -0.35
N SER A 32 -1.42 32.32 -1.64
CA SER A 32 -2.10 33.14 -2.64
C SER A 32 -2.36 32.32 -3.90
N THR A 33 -3.34 32.75 -4.71
CA THR A 33 -3.69 32.16 -6.01
C THR A 33 -2.58 32.37 -7.02
N ASP A 34 -1.97 33.56 -7.04
CA ASP A 34 -0.71 33.85 -7.71
C ASP A 34 0.46 33.35 -6.86
N TYR A 35 0.62 32.03 -6.82
CA TYR A 35 1.63 31.38 -6.00
C TYR A 35 3.06 31.69 -6.50
N ASP A 36 4.00 31.79 -5.55
CA ASP A 36 5.37 32.16 -5.88
C ASP A 36 6.17 31.01 -6.49
N THR A 37 7.39 31.29 -6.95
CA THR A 37 8.24 30.29 -7.58
C THR A 37 8.56 29.11 -6.65
N ASP A 38 8.55 29.31 -5.33
CA ASP A 38 8.86 28.25 -4.36
C ASP A 38 7.66 27.35 -4.14
N ASP A 39 6.46 27.93 -4.06
CA ASP A 39 5.20 27.21 -4.05
C ASP A 39 5.00 26.40 -5.34
N ALA A 40 5.28 26.99 -6.50
CA ALA A 40 5.27 26.30 -7.79
C ALA A 40 6.13 25.03 -7.75
N ARG A 41 7.31 25.13 -7.14
CA ARG A 41 8.23 23.99 -7.04
C ARG A 41 7.75 22.93 -6.06
N ILE A 42 7.18 23.33 -4.93
CA ILE A 42 6.55 22.41 -3.96
C ILE A 42 5.43 21.63 -4.63
N ILE A 43 4.56 22.32 -5.39
CA ILE A 43 3.44 21.73 -6.13
C ILE A 43 3.95 20.65 -7.10
N THR A 44 4.88 21.01 -7.99
CA THR A 44 5.42 20.08 -9.00
C THR A 44 6.00 18.82 -8.37
N LEU A 45 6.80 18.96 -7.30
CA LEU A 45 7.42 17.81 -6.64
C LEU A 45 6.39 16.95 -5.89
N LYS A 46 5.33 17.57 -5.36
CA LYS A 46 4.25 16.87 -4.68
C LYS A 46 3.33 16.12 -5.62
N GLU A 47 3.02 16.67 -6.77
CA GLU A 47 2.27 15.99 -7.83
C GLU A 47 3.04 14.78 -8.39
N GLN A 48 4.37 14.86 -8.44
CA GLN A 48 5.25 13.74 -8.79
C GLN A 48 5.37 12.66 -7.69
N GLY A 49 4.76 12.87 -6.53
CA GLY A 49 4.70 11.90 -5.43
C GLY A 49 5.93 11.86 -4.53
N PHE A 50 6.78 12.90 -4.54
CA PHE A 50 7.97 12.93 -3.67
C PHE A 50 7.65 13.15 -2.19
N SER A 51 8.50 12.60 -1.32
CA SER A 51 8.39 12.74 0.14
C SER A 51 8.68 14.18 0.60
N ASP A 52 8.13 14.56 1.76
CA ASP A 52 8.35 15.89 2.35
C ASP A 52 9.85 16.21 2.57
N GLU A 53 10.63 15.21 2.97
CA GLU A 53 12.07 15.32 3.16
C GLU A 53 12.79 15.62 1.84
N TYR A 54 12.46 14.88 0.78
CA TYR A 54 13.03 15.09 -0.54
C TYR A 54 12.71 16.48 -1.08
N VAL A 55 11.47 16.94 -0.91
CA VAL A 55 11.04 18.28 -1.35
C VAL A 55 11.85 19.35 -0.62
N ALA A 56 11.99 19.26 0.70
CA ALA A 56 12.75 20.24 1.48
C ALA A 56 14.24 20.29 1.07
N ASP A 57 14.86 19.13 0.88
CA ASP A 57 16.25 19.03 0.43
C ASP A 57 16.44 19.60 -0.98
N LYS A 58 15.52 19.32 -1.90
CA LYS A 58 15.55 19.86 -3.26
C LYS A 58 15.43 21.37 -3.31
N LEU A 59 14.56 21.97 -2.48
CA LEU A 59 14.44 23.42 -2.39
C LEU A 59 15.76 24.05 -1.89
N VAL A 60 16.45 23.39 -0.95
CA VAL A 60 17.76 23.84 -0.47
C VAL A 60 18.84 23.73 -1.55
N GLU A 61 18.87 22.63 -2.31
CA GLU A 61 19.79 22.44 -3.44
C GLU A 61 19.59 23.50 -4.53
N GLU A 62 18.35 23.87 -4.81
CA GLU A 62 17.97 24.90 -5.79
C GLU A 62 18.13 26.33 -5.25
N ASN A 63 18.73 26.51 -4.06
CA ASN A 63 18.95 27.80 -3.40
C ASN A 63 17.64 28.59 -3.14
N ARG A 64 16.54 27.86 -2.94
CA ARG A 64 15.21 28.39 -2.58
C ARG A 64 15.05 28.52 -1.06
N ILE A 65 13.84 28.81 -0.60
CA ILE A 65 13.53 28.85 0.82
C ILE A 65 13.76 27.47 1.45
N ARG A 66 14.50 27.47 2.56
CA ARG A 66 14.73 26.31 3.41
C ARG A 66 13.50 26.04 4.26
N TYR A 67 12.56 25.29 3.72
CA TYR A 67 11.47 24.73 4.49
C TYR A 67 11.95 23.63 5.44
N VAL A 68 11.24 23.48 6.56
CA VAL A 68 11.40 22.29 7.41
C VAL A 68 10.56 21.18 6.77
N PRO A 69 11.06 19.93 6.62
CA PRO A 69 10.31 18.85 5.97
C PRO A 69 8.86 18.73 6.44
N LYS A 70 8.64 18.77 7.78
CA LYS A 70 7.29 18.67 8.38
C LYS A 70 6.30 19.77 7.96
N SER A 71 6.77 20.92 7.45
CA SER A 71 5.90 22.02 7.02
C SER A 71 5.52 21.97 5.55
N ILE A 72 6.21 21.16 4.73
CA ILE A 72 5.92 21.00 3.30
C ILE A 72 4.51 20.43 3.11
N GLY A 73 4.18 19.31 3.77
CA GLY A 73 2.87 18.68 3.64
C GLY A 73 1.71 19.62 4.00
N ALA A 74 1.83 20.34 5.11
CA ALA A 74 0.82 21.32 5.52
C ALA A 74 0.70 22.52 4.58
N ARG A 75 1.81 22.94 3.95
CA ARG A 75 1.79 24.03 2.95
C ARG A 75 1.14 23.57 1.64
N TRP A 76 1.52 22.38 1.16
CA TRP A 76 0.90 21.74 -0.01
C TRP A 76 -0.61 21.56 0.13
N LEU A 77 -1.10 21.05 1.27
CA LEU A 77 -2.53 20.88 1.51
C LEU A 77 -3.31 22.20 1.44
N ARG A 78 -2.74 23.29 1.95
CA ARG A 78 -3.36 24.60 1.89
C ARG A 78 -3.35 25.19 0.47
N LEU A 79 -2.26 25.02 -0.28
CA LEU A 79 -2.20 25.40 -1.70
C LEU A 79 -3.23 24.62 -2.52
N ARG A 80 -3.30 23.31 -2.33
CA ARG A 80 -4.26 22.44 -3.01
C ARG A 80 -5.70 22.85 -2.71
N LYS A 81 -6.03 23.13 -1.45
CA LYS A 81 -7.36 23.61 -1.05
C LYS A 81 -7.70 24.94 -1.72
N LEU A 82 -6.73 25.86 -1.82
CA LEU A 82 -6.95 27.13 -2.50
C LEU A 82 -7.23 26.92 -3.99
N PHE A 83 -6.48 26.05 -4.67
CA PHE A 83 -6.71 25.74 -6.08
C PHE A 83 -8.05 25.05 -6.32
N GLU A 84 -8.43 24.12 -5.44
CA GLU A 84 -9.73 23.48 -5.47
C GLU A 84 -10.86 24.51 -5.32
N GLN A 85 -10.70 25.50 -4.44
CA GLN A 85 -11.67 26.59 -4.30
C GLN A 85 -11.76 27.46 -5.55
N VAL A 86 -10.63 27.87 -6.11
CA VAL A 86 -10.61 28.66 -7.36
C VAL A 86 -11.21 27.89 -8.52
N GLU A 87 -10.93 26.60 -8.62
CA GLU A 87 -11.47 25.77 -9.69
C GLU A 87 -12.97 25.54 -9.52
N ASN A 88 -13.44 25.34 -8.29
CA ASN A 88 -14.88 25.28 -8.01
C ASN A 88 -15.58 26.60 -8.36
N GLU A 89 -15.01 27.75 -7.98
CA GLU A 89 -15.54 29.07 -8.33
C GLU A 89 -15.58 29.26 -9.86
N ARG A 90 -14.56 28.79 -10.59
CA ARG A 90 -14.56 28.80 -12.07
C ARG A 90 -15.67 27.94 -12.66
N LEU A 91 -15.90 26.75 -12.11
CA LEU A 91 -16.99 25.88 -12.55
C LEU A 91 -18.36 26.50 -12.24
N ASP A 92 -18.53 27.10 -11.06
CA ASP A 92 -19.76 27.78 -10.65
C ASP A 92 -20.05 29.04 -11.51
N ASP A 93 -19.02 29.76 -11.92
CA ASP A 93 -19.09 30.93 -12.80
C ASP A 93 -19.17 30.58 -14.31
N GLU A 94 -19.32 29.29 -14.66
CA GLU A 94 -19.33 28.78 -16.04
C GLU A 94 -18.06 29.13 -16.85
N LEU A 95 -16.93 29.34 -16.16
CA LEU A 95 -15.60 29.59 -16.74
C LEU A 95 -14.81 28.29 -16.98
N SER A 96 -15.37 27.14 -16.63
CA SER A 96 -14.85 25.80 -16.93
C SER A 96 -16.00 24.87 -17.29
N ASP A 97 -15.73 23.91 -18.18
CA ASP A 97 -16.71 22.94 -18.68
C ASP A 97 -16.52 21.56 -18.05
N TRP A 98 -17.60 20.79 -18.01
CA TRP A 98 -17.55 19.35 -17.69
C TRP A 98 -16.91 18.57 -18.84
N HIS A 99 -16.08 17.58 -18.49
CA HIS A 99 -15.38 16.74 -19.46
C HIS A 99 -16.07 15.40 -19.70
N ILE A 100 -15.77 14.79 -20.86
CA ILE A 100 -16.27 13.45 -21.20
C ILE A 100 -15.86 12.43 -20.13
N GLY A 101 -16.85 11.69 -19.64
CA GLY A 101 -16.69 10.67 -18.61
C GLY A 101 -16.93 11.16 -17.18
N GLU A 102 -16.92 12.47 -16.95
CA GLU A 102 -17.20 13.04 -15.61
C GLU A 102 -18.66 12.85 -15.23
N ASP A 103 -19.59 12.97 -16.18
CA ASP A 103 -21.02 12.69 -15.94
C ASP A 103 -21.25 11.28 -15.39
N HIS A 104 -20.53 10.28 -15.92
CA HIS A 104 -20.67 8.91 -15.43
C HIS A 104 -20.22 8.80 -13.96
N HIS A 105 -19.08 9.41 -13.63
CA HIS A 105 -18.59 9.46 -12.26
C HIS A 105 -19.50 10.25 -11.33
N LEU A 106 -20.11 11.34 -11.81
CA LEU A 106 -21.09 12.12 -11.07
C LEU A 106 -22.31 11.26 -10.74
N HIS A 107 -22.90 10.57 -11.72
CA HIS A 107 -24.05 9.70 -11.52
C HIS A 107 -23.75 8.56 -10.53
N GLU A 108 -22.59 7.92 -10.64
CA GLU A 108 -22.17 6.87 -9.69
C GLU A 108 -21.99 7.43 -8.27
N SER A 109 -21.41 8.62 -8.16
CA SER A 109 -21.18 9.31 -6.88
C SER A 109 -22.50 9.70 -6.21
N VAL A 110 -23.44 10.29 -6.95
CA VAL A 110 -24.78 10.63 -6.47
C VAL A 110 -25.50 9.38 -5.97
N LYS A 111 -25.54 8.31 -6.79
CA LYS A 111 -26.16 7.05 -6.41
C LYS A 111 -25.55 6.44 -5.15
N HIS A 112 -24.23 6.57 -4.98
CA HIS A 112 -23.56 6.11 -3.77
C HIS A 112 -23.99 6.94 -2.55
N ALA A 113 -23.94 8.27 -2.67
CA ALA A 113 -24.31 9.19 -1.60
C ALA A 113 -25.78 9.03 -1.18
N GLU A 114 -26.71 8.95 -2.13
CA GLU A 114 -28.14 8.71 -1.87
C GLU A 114 -28.35 7.44 -1.04
N LYS A 115 -27.68 6.34 -1.41
CA LYS A 115 -27.76 5.08 -0.67
C LYS A 115 -27.22 5.19 0.76
N GLU A 116 -26.19 6.00 0.98
CA GLU A 116 -25.70 6.28 2.33
C GLU A 116 -26.70 7.12 3.13
N PHE A 117 -27.22 8.19 2.55
CA PHE A 117 -28.24 9.03 3.18
C PHE A 117 -29.52 8.26 3.49
N GLU A 118 -30.00 7.38 2.61
CA GLU A 118 -31.16 6.52 2.89
C GLU A 118 -30.95 5.64 4.13
N ARG A 119 -29.73 5.10 4.29
CA ARG A 119 -29.38 4.28 5.47
C ARG A 119 -29.35 5.13 6.72
N ASP A 120 -28.82 6.33 6.64
CA ASP A 120 -28.72 7.24 7.78
C ASP A 120 -30.08 7.83 8.17
N LEU A 121 -30.93 8.16 7.21
CA LEU A 121 -32.33 8.51 7.46
C LEU A 121 -33.07 7.38 8.17
N LYS A 122 -32.95 6.12 7.70
CA LYS A 122 -33.54 4.96 8.41
C LYS A 122 -33.02 4.83 9.84
N ARG A 123 -31.72 4.99 10.07
CA ARG A 123 -31.13 4.95 11.41
C ARG A 123 -31.64 6.09 12.31
N LEU A 124 -31.77 7.29 11.75
CA LEU A 124 -32.31 8.46 12.47
C LEU A 124 -33.79 8.24 12.83
N GLU A 125 -34.58 7.70 11.91
CA GLU A 125 -35.96 7.30 12.19
C GLU A 125 -36.05 6.27 13.32
N ASP A 126 -35.26 5.19 13.24
CA ASP A 126 -35.22 4.16 14.27
C ASP A 126 -34.81 4.73 15.63
N ARG A 127 -33.84 5.65 15.64
CA ARG A 127 -33.40 6.37 16.84
C ARG A 127 -34.50 7.26 17.41
N LYS A 128 -35.22 8.01 16.57
CA LYS A 128 -36.39 8.82 16.97
C LYS A 128 -37.41 7.94 17.68
N TRP A 129 -37.77 6.81 17.09
CA TRP A 129 -38.76 5.89 17.67
C TRP A 129 -38.26 5.18 18.93
N ALA A 130 -36.97 4.86 19.01
CA ALA A 130 -36.38 4.35 20.25
C ALA A 130 -36.43 5.37 21.39
N GLN A 131 -36.24 6.66 21.09
CA GLN A 131 -36.41 7.74 22.07
C GLN A 131 -37.87 7.88 22.51
N ILE A 132 -38.82 7.82 21.59
CA ILE A 132 -40.25 7.82 21.91
C ILE A 132 -40.62 6.66 22.84
N ALA A 133 -40.09 5.46 22.58
CA ALA A 133 -40.31 4.31 23.46
C ALA A 133 -39.77 4.54 24.89
N LYS A 134 -38.59 5.17 25.04
CA LYS A 134 -38.05 5.55 26.36
C LYS A 134 -38.90 6.61 27.06
N LEU A 135 -39.39 7.61 26.34
CA LEU A 135 -40.30 8.61 26.89
C LEU A 135 -41.60 7.96 27.39
N LEU A 136 -42.12 6.99 26.64
CA LEU A 136 -43.30 6.22 27.02
C LEU A 136 -43.04 5.33 28.24
N GLU A 137 -41.87 4.70 28.32
CA GLU A 137 -41.41 3.95 29.51
C GLU A 137 -41.40 4.85 30.76
N GLY A 138 -40.88 6.07 30.66
CA GLY A 138 -40.90 7.04 31.77
C GLY A 138 -42.31 7.41 32.23
N ARG A 139 -43.25 7.57 31.30
CA ARG A 139 -44.65 7.89 31.60
C ARG A 139 -45.43 6.72 32.20
N LEU A 140 -45.23 5.51 31.65
CA LEU A 140 -45.95 4.30 32.07
C LEU A 140 -45.26 3.54 33.19
N LYS A 141 -44.02 3.93 33.56
CA LYS A 141 -43.15 3.26 34.53
C LYS A 141 -42.96 1.75 34.24
N ARG A 142 -43.01 1.36 32.96
CA ARG A 142 -42.90 -0.04 32.50
C ARG A 142 -42.18 -0.12 31.15
N LYS A 143 -41.19 -1.00 31.08
CA LYS A 143 -40.40 -1.24 29.86
C LYS A 143 -41.03 -2.34 28.99
N LYS A 144 -42.15 -2.03 28.34
CA LYS A 144 -42.91 -2.99 27.52
C LYS A 144 -42.74 -2.80 26.00
N TYR A 145 -42.58 -1.57 25.53
CA TYR A 145 -42.70 -1.25 24.10
C TYR A 145 -41.35 -0.96 23.46
N SER A 146 -41.12 -1.49 22.27
CA SER A 146 -39.97 -1.14 21.43
C SER A 146 -40.28 0.06 20.54
N GLY A 147 -39.25 0.73 20.01
CA GLY A 147 -39.43 1.83 19.06
C GLY A 147 -40.28 1.44 17.85
N LYS A 148 -40.04 0.24 17.30
CA LYS A 148 -40.83 -0.31 16.19
C LYS A 148 -42.31 -0.50 16.57
N ALA A 149 -42.61 -1.04 17.76
CA ALA A 149 -43.99 -1.20 18.23
C ALA A 149 -44.70 0.16 18.41
N CYS A 150 -43.98 1.17 18.92
CA CYS A 150 -44.51 2.53 19.02
C CYS A 150 -44.80 3.14 17.64
N ARG A 151 -43.90 2.95 16.66
CA ARG A 151 -44.08 3.41 15.28
C ARG A 151 -45.32 2.80 14.64
N GLU A 152 -45.44 1.48 14.67
CA GLU A 152 -46.57 0.75 14.09
C GLU A 152 -47.89 1.14 14.76
N ARG A 153 -47.90 1.25 16.09
CA ARG A 153 -49.10 1.67 16.82
C ARG A 153 -49.51 3.10 16.47
N PHE A 154 -48.56 4.03 16.40
CA PHE A 154 -48.84 5.41 16.04
C PHE A 154 -49.35 5.51 14.60
N ALA A 155 -48.68 4.85 13.64
CA ALA A 155 -49.10 4.84 12.25
C ALA A 155 -50.52 4.28 12.09
N GLY A 156 -50.85 3.18 12.76
CA GLY A 156 -52.22 2.65 12.75
C GLY A 156 -53.23 3.61 13.35
N LEU A 157 -52.88 4.35 14.42
CA LEU A 157 -53.78 5.34 15.01
C LEU A 157 -54.01 6.53 14.07
N THR A 158 -52.95 7.00 13.41
CA THR A 158 -53.04 8.09 12.43
C THR A 158 -53.85 7.70 11.19
N ASN A 159 -53.71 6.46 10.73
CA ASN A 159 -54.40 5.97 9.54
C ASN A 159 -55.83 5.47 9.82
N GLY A 160 -56.19 5.25 11.09
CA GLY A 160 -57.47 4.66 11.49
C GLY A 160 -57.51 3.13 11.51
N ASP A 161 -56.41 2.46 11.15
CA ASP A 161 -56.30 0.99 11.08
C ASP A 161 -55.81 0.34 12.39
N ALA A 162 -55.68 1.12 13.47
CA ALA A 162 -55.21 0.59 14.74
C ALA A 162 -56.24 -0.35 15.37
N LEU A 163 -55.79 -1.57 15.67
CA LEU A 163 -56.56 -2.50 16.50
C LEU A 163 -56.94 -1.88 17.86
N LEU A 164 -58.16 -2.14 18.29
CA LEU A 164 -58.66 -1.71 19.61
C LEU A 164 -57.75 -2.21 20.74
N PRO A 165 -57.70 -1.51 21.89
CA PRO A 165 -57.14 -2.08 23.12
C PRO A 165 -57.79 -3.43 23.43
N ILE A 166 -57.03 -4.38 23.99
CA ILE A 166 -57.49 -5.76 24.20
C ILE A 166 -58.76 -5.84 25.05
N GLU A 167 -58.89 -4.98 26.07
CA GLU A 167 -60.06 -4.92 26.96
C GLU A 167 -61.34 -4.46 26.24
N LEU A 168 -61.22 -3.83 25.08
CA LEU A 168 -62.33 -3.25 24.32
C LEU A 168 -62.63 -4.03 23.04
N ASP A 169 -61.89 -5.10 22.74
CA ASP A 169 -62.10 -5.89 21.54
C ASP A 169 -63.16 -6.98 21.80
N PRO A 170 -64.31 -6.97 21.10
CA PRO A 170 -65.33 -8.00 21.24
C PRO A 170 -64.91 -9.35 20.63
N ASP A 171 -63.96 -9.39 19.69
CA ASP A 171 -63.49 -10.62 19.04
C ASP A 171 -62.08 -11.01 19.52
N GLN A 172 -62.04 -11.69 20.67
CA GLN A 172 -60.78 -12.16 21.25
C GLN A 172 -60.18 -13.34 20.45
N GLU A 173 -61.01 -14.24 19.93
CA GLU A 173 -60.54 -15.40 19.16
C GLU A 173 -59.87 -15.00 17.85
N GLY A 174 -60.47 -14.06 17.10
CA GLY A 174 -59.87 -13.53 15.87
C GLY A 174 -58.55 -12.81 16.14
N ARG A 175 -58.45 -12.09 17.27
CA ARG A 175 -57.22 -11.43 17.71
C ARG A 175 -56.11 -12.44 18.06
N GLU A 176 -56.45 -13.55 18.70
CA GLU A 176 -55.49 -14.63 18.99
C GLU A 176 -54.92 -15.25 17.72
N ARG A 177 -55.77 -15.59 16.74
CA ARG A 177 -55.33 -16.11 15.44
C ARG A 177 -54.38 -15.15 14.73
N MET A 178 -54.75 -13.87 14.63
CA MET A 178 -53.87 -12.84 14.05
C MET A 178 -52.51 -12.73 14.77
N ARG A 179 -52.49 -12.93 16.08
CA ARG A 179 -51.26 -12.90 16.87
C ARG A 179 -50.41 -14.12 16.57
N GLU A 180 -51.00 -15.31 16.50
CA GLU A 180 -50.31 -16.55 16.15
C GLU A 180 -49.69 -16.47 14.76
N ASP A 181 -50.42 -15.96 13.77
CA ASP A 181 -49.92 -15.73 12.41
C ASP A 181 -48.71 -14.79 12.39
N ARG A 182 -48.78 -13.67 13.13
CA ARG A 182 -47.64 -12.74 13.26
C ARG A 182 -46.44 -13.38 13.95
N ILE A 183 -46.66 -14.20 14.98
CA ILE A 183 -45.60 -14.93 15.68
C ILE A 183 -44.96 -15.96 14.73
N ALA A 184 -45.76 -16.72 14.00
CA ALA A 184 -45.29 -17.70 13.02
C ALA A 184 -44.48 -17.03 11.90
N ALA A 185 -44.99 -15.93 11.33
CA ALA A 185 -44.29 -15.13 10.33
C ALA A 185 -42.96 -14.57 10.86
N ALA A 186 -42.95 -14.03 12.08
CA ALA A 186 -41.72 -13.52 12.70
C ALA A 186 -40.69 -14.64 12.95
N LYS A 187 -41.14 -15.84 13.34
CA LYS A 187 -40.27 -17.01 13.52
C LYS A 187 -39.68 -17.47 12.19
N ALA A 188 -40.47 -17.51 11.12
CA ALA A 188 -40.00 -17.85 9.78
C ALA A 188 -38.97 -16.83 9.26
N LEU A 189 -39.22 -15.53 9.43
CA LEU A 189 -38.27 -14.48 9.03
C LEU A 189 -36.95 -14.57 9.81
N ARG A 190 -36.99 -14.85 11.11
CA ARG A 190 -35.77 -15.06 11.92
C ARG A 190 -34.99 -16.28 11.42
N ALA A 191 -35.67 -17.38 11.13
CA ALA A 191 -35.04 -18.58 10.58
C ALA A 191 -34.35 -18.28 9.23
N GLN A 192 -35.03 -17.60 8.31
CA GLN A 192 -34.46 -17.18 7.02
C GLN A 192 -33.25 -16.25 7.19
N HIS A 193 -33.30 -15.30 8.13
CA HIS A 193 -32.18 -14.42 8.39
C HIS A 193 -30.97 -15.19 8.95
N THR A 194 -31.21 -16.15 9.84
CA THR A 194 -30.13 -17.00 10.39
C THR A 194 -29.50 -17.88 9.33
N THR A 195 -30.30 -18.51 8.45
CA THR A 195 -29.77 -19.35 7.37
C THR A 195 -29.00 -18.51 6.36
N LYS A 196 -29.51 -17.33 5.97
CA LYS A 196 -28.80 -16.41 5.08
C LYS A 196 -27.48 -15.96 5.68
N ALA A 197 -27.46 -15.60 6.97
CA ALA A 197 -26.22 -15.21 7.66
C ALA A 197 -25.19 -16.36 7.68
N GLN A 198 -25.64 -17.59 7.98
CA GLN A 198 -24.78 -18.78 7.93
C GLN A 198 -24.22 -19.02 6.53
N LEU A 199 -25.04 -18.94 5.48
CA LEU A 199 -24.59 -19.09 4.09
C LEU A 199 -23.55 -18.02 3.71
N THR A 200 -23.77 -16.76 4.08
CA THR A 200 -22.81 -15.69 3.80
C THR A 200 -21.48 -15.90 4.53
N GLU A 201 -21.52 -16.42 5.76
CA GLU A 201 -20.31 -16.70 6.54
C GLU A 201 -19.56 -17.91 5.97
N ILE A 202 -20.26 -18.98 5.58
CA ILE A 202 -19.67 -20.13 4.89
C ILE A 202 -19.00 -19.69 3.59
N GLU A 203 -19.65 -18.84 2.80
CA GLU A 203 -19.07 -18.33 1.55
C GLU A 203 -17.84 -17.46 1.80
N LYS A 204 -17.89 -16.58 2.80
CA LYS A 204 -16.74 -15.76 3.21
C LYS A 204 -15.56 -16.63 3.65
N GLN A 205 -15.82 -17.69 4.41
CA GLN A 205 -14.79 -18.65 4.83
C GLN A 205 -14.23 -19.43 3.64
N ARG A 206 -15.06 -19.84 2.68
CA ARG A 206 -14.61 -20.50 1.44
C ARG A 206 -13.68 -19.59 0.64
N ARG A 207 -14.09 -18.34 0.37
CA ARG A 207 -13.27 -17.34 -0.34
C ARG A 207 -11.96 -17.06 0.39
N ALA A 208 -11.98 -17.00 1.73
CA ALA A 208 -10.77 -16.81 2.52
C ALA A 208 -9.81 -18.01 2.44
N LYS A 209 -10.33 -19.24 2.45
CA LYS A 209 -9.54 -20.47 2.26
C LYS A 209 -8.92 -20.53 0.85
N GLU A 210 -9.69 -20.20 -0.19
CA GLU A 210 -9.21 -20.15 -1.57
C GLU A 210 -8.08 -19.12 -1.76
N ARG A 211 -8.26 -17.90 -1.24
CA ARG A 211 -7.20 -16.88 -1.26
C ARG A 211 -5.93 -17.32 -0.55
N LYS A 212 -6.06 -18.02 0.59
CA LYS A 212 -4.91 -18.58 1.31
C LYS A 212 -4.20 -19.66 0.50
N ALA A 213 -4.95 -20.56 -0.13
CA ALA A 213 -4.39 -21.61 -0.99
C ALA A 213 -3.67 -21.03 -2.21
N GLU A 214 -4.27 -20.04 -2.88
CA GLU A 214 -3.65 -19.35 -4.03
C GLU A 214 -2.36 -18.62 -3.63
N ALA A 215 -2.36 -17.94 -2.47
CA ALA A 215 -1.17 -17.27 -1.95
C ALA A 215 -0.05 -18.28 -1.61
N GLN A 216 -0.41 -19.43 -1.04
CA GLN A 216 0.54 -20.50 -0.76
C GLN A 216 1.14 -21.07 -2.05
N GLU A 217 0.32 -21.32 -3.07
CA GLU A 217 0.81 -21.85 -4.34
C GLU A 217 1.71 -20.85 -5.07
N LYS A 218 1.33 -19.57 -5.14
CA LYS A 218 2.19 -18.49 -5.67
C LYS A 218 3.51 -18.41 -4.92
N ALA A 219 3.51 -18.55 -3.59
CA ALA A 219 4.73 -18.56 -2.79
C ALA A 219 5.61 -19.79 -3.08
N ARG A 220 5.02 -20.97 -3.31
CA ARG A 220 5.77 -22.18 -3.71
C ARG A 220 6.40 -22.00 -5.08
N ILE A 221 5.65 -21.52 -6.06
CA ILE A 221 6.15 -21.24 -7.43
C ILE A 221 7.27 -20.19 -7.40
N SER A 222 7.14 -19.13 -6.59
CA SER A 222 8.20 -18.13 -6.44
C SER A 222 9.48 -18.76 -5.87
N LYS A 223 9.36 -19.61 -4.83
CA LYS A 223 10.51 -20.29 -4.22
C LYS A 223 11.18 -21.27 -5.18
N THR A 224 10.42 -22.01 -5.99
CA THR A 224 11.00 -22.93 -6.99
C THR A 224 11.74 -22.16 -8.07
N LYS A 225 11.13 -21.10 -8.64
CA LYS A 225 11.79 -20.22 -9.62
C LYS A 225 13.07 -19.57 -9.07
N GLU A 226 13.08 -19.17 -7.81
CA GLU A 226 14.29 -18.61 -7.19
C GLU A 226 15.41 -19.65 -7.07
N ARG A 227 15.08 -20.90 -6.68
CA ARG A 227 16.04 -22.01 -6.62
C ARG A 227 16.60 -22.34 -8.00
N GLU A 228 15.75 -22.40 -9.03
CA GLU A 228 16.17 -22.62 -10.42
C GLU A 228 17.12 -21.52 -10.92
N ARG A 229 16.80 -20.24 -10.64
CA ARG A 229 17.68 -19.11 -10.98
C ARG A 229 19.05 -19.22 -10.31
N LYS A 230 19.10 -19.58 -9.03
CA LYS A 230 20.36 -19.79 -8.29
C LYS A 230 21.15 -20.96 -8.87
N ALA A 231 20.49 -22.10 -9.14
CA ALA A 231 21.13 -23.26 -9.74
C ALA A 231 21.69 -22.95 -11.15
N ALA A 232 20.93 -22.24 -11.99
CA ALA A 232 21.37 -21.82 -13.30
C ALA A 232 22.59 -20.86 -13.24
N LYS A 233 22.63 -19.97 -12.25
CA LYS A 233 23.80 -19.09 -12.03
C LYS A 233 25.03 -19.90 -11.63
N LEU A 234 24.90 -20.83 -10.69
CA LEU A 234 25.98 -21.71 -10.26
C LEU A 234 26.50 -22.57 -11.42
N ALA A 235 25.61 -23.12 -12.26
CA ALA A 235 25.99 -23.89 -13.43
C ALA A 235 26.76 -23.06 -14.46
N LYS A 236 26.33 -21.81 -14.71
CA LYS A 236 27.06 -20.88 -15.59
C LYS A 236 28.46 -20.55 -15.05
N GLU A 237 28.59 -20.34 -13.75
CA GLU A 237 29.89 -20.10 -13.11
C GLU A 237 30.81 -21.32 -13.24
N ARG A 238 30.30 -22.53 -13.01
CA ARG A 238 31.05 -23.78 -13.22
C ARG A 238 31.57 -23.91 -14.65
N VAL A 239 30.69 -23.75 -15.65
CA VAL A 239 31.08 -23.81 -17.07
C VAL A 239 32.15 -22.76 -17.42
N LYS A 240 32.10 -21.57 -16.82
CA LYS A 240 33.12 -20.53 -17.03
C LYS A 240 34.47 -20.94 -16.44
N VAL A 241 34.49 -21.51 -15.25
CA VAL A 241 35.70 -22.02 -14.59
C VAL A 241 36.29 -23.17 -15.41
N ASP A 242 35.48 -24.14 -15.82
CA ASP A 242 35.92 -25.29 -16.61
C ASP A 242 36.52 -24.86 -17.95
N ARG A 243 35.89 -23.88 -18.63
CA ARG A 243 36.44 -23.30 -19.87
C ARG A 243 37.77 -22.57 -19.66
N ALA A 244 37.93 -21.89 -18.52
CA ALA A 244 39.19 -21.23 -18.19
C ALA A 244 40.31 -22.26 -17.93
N ALA A 245 40.00 -23.31 -17.16
CA ALA A 245 40.93 -24.41 -16.90
C ALA A 245 41.33 -25.13 -18.21
N ALA A 246 40.37 -25.43 -19.09
CA ALA A 246 40.64 -26.04 -20.39
C ALA A 246 41.55 -25.17 -21.28
N ARG A 247 41.37 -23.84 -21.27
CA ARG A 247 42.26 -22.91 -22.00
C ARG A 247 43.70 -22.93 -21.46
N ILE A 248 43.86 -23.03 -20.15
CA ILE A 248 45.19 -23.13 -19.52
C ILE A 248 45.84 -24.45 -19.93
N ALA A 249 45.14 -25.58 -19.80
CA ALA A 249 45.63 -26.90 -20.16
C ALA A 249 46.05 -26.97 -21.65
N ILE A 250 45.25 -26.41 -22.56
CA ILE A 250 45.61 -26.33 -23.99
C ILE A 250 46.91 -25.53 -24.20
N ARG A 251 47.09 -24.42 -23.47
CA ARG A 251 48.28 -23.58 -23.59
C ARG A 251 49.52 -24.29 -23.08
N GLU A 252 49.40 -25.02 -21.97
CA GLU A 252 50.47 -25.84 -21.41
C GLU A 252 50.83 -27.01 -22.32
N ALA A 253 49.83 -27.71 -22.88
CA ALA A 253 50.04 -28.77 -23.86
C ALA A 253 50.77 -28.25 -25.11
N LYS A 254 50.40 -27.07 -25.63
CA LYS A 254 51.11 -26.44 -26.75
C LYS A 254 52.56 -26.12 -26.40
N LYS A 255 52.82 -25.56 -25.21
CA LYS A 255 54.19 -25.30 -24.74
C LYS A 255 55.01 -26.59 -24.65
N ALA A 256 54.43 -27.64 -24.05
CA ALA A 256 55.06 -28.95 -23.93
C ALA A 256 55.39 -29.55 -25.31
N ALA A 257 54.45 -29.50 -26.27
CA ALA A 257 54.68 -29.96 -27.63
C ALA A 257 55.79 -29.16 -28.33
N THR A 258 55.81 -27.82 -28.19
CA THR A 258 56.91 -27.00 -28.75
C THR A 258 58.26 -27.28 -28.10
N SER A 259 58.31 -27.58 -26.80
CA SER A 259 59.56 -27.96 -26.14
C SER A 259 60.06 -29.34 -26.58
N GLN A 260 59.14 -30.30 -26.78
CA GLN A 260 59.50 -31.61 -27.32
C GLN A 260 60.02 -31.50 -28.74
N PHE A 261 59.35 -30.71 -29.60
CA PHE A 261 59.81 -30.48 -30.96
C PHE A 261 61.23 -29.86 -31.01
N ARG A 262 61.52 -28.88 -30.14
CA ARG A 262 62.86 -28.28 -30.03
C ARG A 262 63.92 -29.27 -29.54
N LEU A 263 63.60 -30.12 -28.55
CA LEU A 263 64.49 -31.18 -28.07
C LEU A 263 64.81 -32.17 -29.19
N GLU A 264 63.81 -32.50 -30.00
CA GLU A 264 63.96 -33.43 -31.12
C GLU A 264 64.77 -32.82 -32.27
N GLU A 265 64.56 -31.54 -32.62
CA GLU A 265 65.43 -30.80 -33.54
C GLU A 265 66.88 -30.75 -33.05
N GLN A 266 67.10 -30.43 -31.76
CA GLN A 266 68.44 -30.42 -31.17
C GLN A 266 69.09 -31.79 -31.28
N TRP A 267 68.39 -32.85 -30.89
CA TRP A 267 68.87 -34.23 -31.02
C TRP A 267 69.24 -34.60 -32.46
N GLN A 268 68.39 -34.24 -33.44
CA GLN A 268 68.68 -34.46 -34.86
C GLN A 268 69.92 -33.68 -35.32
N THR A 269 70.06 -32.42 -34.92
CA THR A 269 71.24 -31.63 -35.28
C THR A 269 72.52 -32.16 -34.64
N ASP A 270 72.46 -32.60 -33.39
CA ASP A 270 73.61 -33.18 -32.68
C ASP A 270 73.98 -34.55 -33.27
N ARG A 271 72.98 -35.35 -33.66
CA ARG A 271 73.17 -36.58 -34.42
C ARG A 271 73.85 -36.32 -35.76
N GLN A 272 73.38 -35.35 -36.55
CA GLN A 272 74.02 -35.00 -37.83
C GLN A 272 75.45 -34.46 -37.64
N LYS A 273 75.71 -33.68 -36.59
CA LYS A 273 77.08 -33.26 -36.24
C LYS A 273 77.96 -34.44 -35.89
N ALA A 274 77.46 -35.37 -35.08
CA ALA A 274 78.19 -36.59 -34.72
C ALA A 274 78.45 -37.46 -35.97
N GLU A 275 77.46 -37.65 -36.84
CA GLU A 275 77.61 -38.33 -38.12
C GLU A 275 78.65 -37.65 -39.02
N ARG A 276 78.63 -36.31 -39.14
CA ARG A 276 79.65 -35.54 -39.87
C ARG A 276 81.04 -35.67 -39.25
N GLN A 277 81.15 -35.66 -37.93
CA GLN A 277 82.43 -35.86 -37.23
C GLN A 277 82.98 -37.28 -37.44
N ILE A 278 82.12 -38.30 -37.44
CA ILE A 278 82.49 -39.68 -37.76
C ILE A 278 82.94 -39.78 -39.22
N TYR A 279 82.20 -39.17 -40.15
CA TYR A 279 82.55 -39.17 -41.58
C TYR A 279 83.89 -38.45 -41.82
N ALA A 280 84.10 -37.28 -41.21
CA ALA A 280 85.38 -36.56 -41.27
C ALA A 280 86.55 -37.41 -40.75
N LYS A 281 86.38 -38.10 -39.62
CA LYS A 281 87.40 -39.04 -39.08
C LYS A 281 87.67 -40.26 -39.98
N LEU A 282 86.74 -40.63 -40.86
CA LEU A 282 86.85 -41.79 -41.77
C LEU A 282 87.45 -41.41 -43.14
N THR A 283 87.31 -40.16 -43.57
CA THR A 283 87.74 -39.70 -44.90
C THR A 283 89.00 -38.82 -44.91
N GLY A 284 89.58 -38.52 -43.75
CA GLY A 284 90.85 -37.77 -43.60
C GLY A 284 90.83 -36.77 -42.47
#